data_AF-A0A662HKP8-F1
#
_entry.id   AF-A0A662HKP8-F1
#
_cell.length_a   1.000
_cell.length_b   1.000
_cell.length_c   1.000
_cell.angle_alpha   90.00
_cell.angle_beta   90.00
_cell.angle_gamma   90.00
#
_symmetry.space_group_name_H-M   'P 1'
#
loop_
_entity.id
_entity.type
_entity.pdbx_description
1 polymer ?
#
loop_
_entity_poly.entity_id
_entity_poly.type
_entity_poly.pdbx_seq_one_letter_code
_entity_poly.pdbx_strand_id
1 'polypeptide(L)'
;MENLVTIIPLASKVHPQRTYRETLKSYTEIFIRYPDVKLLDVVTDVGEVEELLKKENIKHLALIFLTGGTSSLARHIVKVLKKKFVTLIAHGSDNSLPSALSCK
;
A
#
# COMPACT_ATOMS: atom_id res chain seq x y z
N MET A 1 14.90 -15.75 3.84
CA MET A 1 15.08 -14.49 4.58
C MET A 1 13.73 -14.02 5.07
N GLU A 2 13.59 -13.64 6.33
CA GLU A 2 12.36 -12.99 6.79
C GLU A 2 12.36 -11.55 6.28
N ASN A 3 11.31 -11.17 5.54
CA ASN A 3 11.15 -9.80 5.08
C ASN A 3 10.89 -8.88 6.28
N LEU A 4 11.61 -7.78 6.37
CA LEU A 4 11.50 -6.84 7.48
C LEU A 4 10.32 -5.89 7.25
N VAL A 5 10.18 -5.36 6.04
CA VAL A 5 9.15 -4.39 5.67
C VAL A 5 8.27 -4.96 4.57
N THR A 6 6.96 -4.96 4.80
CA THR A 6 5.96 -5.28 3.78
C THR A 6 5.31 -3.99 3.30
N ILE A 7 5.34 -3.77 1.99
CA ILE A 7 4.77 -2.61 1.32
C ILE A 7 3.51 -3.04 0.56
N ILE A 8 2.40 -2.37 0.82
CA ILE A 8 1.13 -2.60 0.13
C ILE A 8 0.77 -1.33 -0.67
N PRO A 9 0.78 -1.39 -2.01
CA PRO A 9 0.26 -0.32 -2.84
C PRO A 9 -1.26 -0.30 -2.83
N LEU A 10 -1.86 0.89 -2.73
CA LEU A 10 -3.30 1.11 -2.66
C LEU A 10 -3.74 1.98 -3.82
N ALA A 11 -4.74 1.53 -4.56
CA ALA A 11 -5.39 2.32 -5.59
C ALA A 11 -6.92 2.19 -5.48
N SER A 12 -7.65 3.22 -5.87
CA SER A 12 -9.12 3.15 -5.96
C SER A 12 -9.52 2.47 -7.27
N LYS A 13 -10.53 1.59 -7.21
CA LYS A 13 -11.13 0.91 -8.37
C LYS A 13 -11.64 1.86 -9.45
N VAL A 14 -11.95 3.10 -9.08
CA VAL A 14 -12.45 4.13 -10.01
C VAL A 14 -11.37 4.55 -11.00
N HIS A 15 -10.09 4.45 -10.62
CA HIS A 15 -8.98 4.82 -11.48
C HIS A 15 -8.49 3.62 -12.28
N PRO A 16 -8.40 3.71 -13.62
CA PRO A 16 -7.82 2.65 -14.41
C PRO A 16 -6.33 2.50 -14.10
N GLN A 17 -5.79 1.29 -14.20
CA GLN A 17 -4.39 0.98 -13.84
C GLN A 17 -3.36 1.89 -14.52
N ARG A 18 -3.65 2.34 -15.75
CA ARG A 18 -2.80 3.29 -16.50
C ARG A 18 -2.52 4.60 -15.74
N THR A 19 -3.40 4.99 -14.80
CA THR A 19 -3.29 6.23 -14.01
C THR A 19 -2.10 6.19 -13.06
N TYR A 20 -1.80 5.04 -12.47
CA TYR A 20 -0.77 4.92 -11.44
C TYR A 20 0.38 3.99 -11.82
N ARG A 21 0.35 3.39 -13.02
CA ARG A 21 1.33 2.39 -13.45
C ARG A 21 2.76 2.92 -13.43
N GLU A 22 2.97 4.14 -13.90
CA GLU A 22 4.31 4.75 -13.95
C GLU A 22 4.83 5.03 -12.54
N THR A 23 3.98 5.59 -11.67
CA THR A 23 4.32 5.82 -10.26
C THR A 23 4.68 4.51 -9.55
N LEU A 24 3.87 3.46 -9.73
CA LEU A 24 4.17 2.14 -9.18
C LEU A 24 5.50 1.60 -9.70
N LYS A 25 5.75 1.72 -11.02
CA LYS A 25 7.01 1.27 -11.64
C LYS A 25 8.22 1.95 -11.02
N SER A 26 8.19 3.27 -10.85
CA SER A 26 9.27 4.05 -10.24
C SER A 26 9.59 3.59 -8.82
N TYR A 27 8.56 3.29 -8.03
CA TYR A 27 8.74 2.72 -6.69
C TYR A 27 9.30 1.29 -6.72
N THR A 28 8.75 0.43 -7.59
CA THR A 28 9.19 -0.96 -7.74
C THR A 28 10.68 -1.03 -8.09
N GLU A 29 11.15 -0.24 -9.05
CA GLU A 29 12.57 -0.19 -9.47
C GLU A 29 13.54 0.15 -8.33
N ILE A 30 13.06 0.85 -7.30
CA ILE A 30 13.81 1.15 -6.08
C ILE A 30 13.72 0.00 -5.09
N PHE A 31 12.50 -0.45 -4.75
CA PHE A 31 12.29 -1.45 -3.70
C PHE A 31 12.89 -2.81 -4.01
N ILE A 32 12.95 -3.21 -5.29
CA ILE A 32 13.59 -4.48 -5.68
C ILE A 32 15.08 -4.56 -5.33
N ARG A 33 15.74 -3.42 -5.06
CA ARG A 33 17.15 -3.36 -4.66
C ARG A 33 17.37 -3.76 -3.20
N TYR A 34 16.30 -3.87 -2.41
CA TYR A 34 16.33 -4.14 -0.98
C TYR A 34 15.68 -5.50 -0.69
N PRO A 35 16.48 -6.56 -0.45
CA PRO A 35 15.97 -7.93 -0.35
C PRO A 35 15.16 -8.20 0.93
N ASP A 36 15.17 -7.26 1.89
CA ASP A 36 14.38 -7.25 3.11
C ASP A 36 13.03 -6.50 2.97
N VAL A 37 12.78 -5.91 1.80
CA VAL A 37 11.54 -5.23 1.45
C VAL A 37 10.69 -6.13 0.55
N LYS A 38 9.48 -6.46 1.00
CA LYS A 38 8.49 -7.19 0.19
C LYS A 38 7.44 -6.22 -0.33
N LEU A 39 7.45 -5.98 -1.63
CA LEU A 39 6.35 -5.29 -2.32
C LEU A 39 5.27 -6.29 -2.71
N LEU A 40 4.03 -6.02 -2.32
CA LEU A 40 2.86 -6.83 -2.68
C LEU A 40 2.14 -6.25 -3.90
N ASP A 41 1.19 -7.02 -4.43
CA ASP A 41 0.29 -6.57 -5.49
C ASP A 41 -0.57 -5.38 -5.03
N VAL A 42 -1.03 -4.59 -6.01
CA VAL A 42 -1.90 -3.44 -5.76
C VAL A 42 -3.24 -3.92 -5.21
N VAL A 43 -3.63 -3.38 -4.06
CA VAL A 43 -4.92 -3.64 -3.43
C VAL A 43 -5.89 -2.54 -3.81
N THR A 44 -7.06 -2.94 -4.30
CA THR A 44 -8.14 -2.03 -4.67
C THR A 44 -9.42 -2.21 -3.87
N ASP A 45 -9.52 -3.32 -3.13
CA ASP A 45 -10.69 -3.67 -2.34
C ASP A 45 -10.34 -4.21 -0.96
N VAL A 46 -11.31 -4.14 -0.05
CA VAL A 46 -11.20 -4.76 1.28
C VAL A 46 -11.22 -6.29 1.21
N GLY A 47 -11.95 -6.90 0.28
CA GLY A 47 -11.99 -8.37 0.15
C GLY A 47 -10.64 -8.97 -0.24
N GLU A 48 -9.89 -8.28 -1.11
CA GLU A 48 -8.52 -8.68 -1.52
C GLU A 48 -7.54 -8.66 -0.34
N VAL A 49 -7.76 -7.77 0.62
CA VAL A 49 -6.92 -7.63 1.80
C VAL A 49 -6.94 -8.92 2.62
N GLU A 50 -8.11 -9.45 2.97
CA GLU A 50 -8.17 -10.56 3.94
C GLU A 50 -7.45 -11.82 3.47
N GLU A 51 -7.54 -12.17 2.18
CA GLU A 51 -6.85 -13.33 1.63
C GLU A 51 -5.33 -13.12 1.57
N LEU A 52 -4.91 -11.92 1.21
CA LEU A 52 -3.51 -11.55 1.11
C LEU A 52 -2.87 -11.52 2.50
N LEU A 53 -3.58 -11.01 3.50
CA LEU A 53 -3.08 -10.90 4.87
C LEU A 53 -3.02 -12.23 5.63
N LYS A 54 -3.88 -13.21 5.32
CA LYS A 54 -3.85 -14.55 5.95
C LYS A 54 -2.55 -15.30 5.68
N LYS A 55 -1.84 -14.96 4.61
CA LYS A 55 -0.64 -15.66 4.13
C LYS A 55 0.66 -15.00 4.56
N GLU A 56 0.61 -13.83 5.19
CA GLU A 56 1.77 -12.95 5.38
C GLU A 56 2.04 -12.64 6.86
N ASN A 57 3.24 -12.98 7.34
CA ASN A 57 3.72 -12.53 8.65
C ASN A 57 4.37 -11.14 8.51
N ILE A 58 3.54 -10.08 8.55
CA ILE A 58 4.00 -8.70 8.38
C ILE A 58 4.62 -8.20 9.68
N LYS A 59 5.91 -7.86 9.72
CA LYS A 59 6.53 -7.21 10.90
C LYS A 59 6.33 -5.69 10.89
N HIS A 60 6.85 -5.03 9.85
CA HIS A 60 6.65 -3.60 9.60
C HIS A 60 5.78 -3.40 8.36
N LEU A 61 4.78 -2.52 8.46
CA LEU A 61 3.85 -2.21 7.39
C LEU A 61 4.12 -0.83 6.81
N ALA A 62 4.25 -0.74 5.50
CA ALA A 62 4.15 0.51 4.76
C ALA A 62 3.01 0.45 3.74
N LEU A 63 2.28 1.55 3.59
CA LEU A 63 1.20 1.70 2.63
C LEU A 63 1.57 2.79 1.62
N ILE A 64 1.54 2.47 0.33
CA ILE A 64 1.76 3.44 -0.74
C ILE A 64 0.42 3.84 -1.32
N PHE A 65 0.11 5.12 -1.26
CA PHE A 65 -1.10 5.67 -1.84
C PHE A 65 -0.81 6.00 -3.30
N LEU A 66 -1.33 5.20 -4.23
CA LEU A 66 -1.14 5.42 -5.67
C LEU A 66 -2.20 6.36 -6.26
N THR A 67 -3.37 6.42 -5.63
CA THR A 67 -4.47 7.32 -6.01
C THR A 67 -5.27 7.77 -4.78
N GLY A 68 -6.17 8.73 -4.99
CA GLY A 68 -7.18 9.16 -4.05
C GLY A 68 -8.23 8.10 -3.72
N GLY A 69 -9.03 8.35 -2.68
CA GLY A 69 -10.14 7.49 -2.26
C GLY A 69 -9.73 6.21 -1.52
N THR A 70 -8.44 6.08 -1.20
CA THR A 70 -7.84 4.87 -0.61
C THR A 70 -7.66 4.95 0.91
N SER A 71 -7.98 6.08 1.54
CA SER A 71 -7.85 6.30 2.99
C SER A 71 -8.67 5.31 3.84
N SER A 72 -9.89 4.97 3.40
CA SER A 72 -10.74 3.99 4.07
C SER A 72 -10.14 2.58 4.01
N LEU A 73 -9.61 2.20 2.85
CA LEU A 73 -8.92 0.93 2.63
C LEU A 73 -7.67 0.82 3.51
N ALA A 74 -6.86 1.87 3.55
CA ALA A 74 -5.66 1.93 4.40
C ALA A 74 -6.00 1.72 5.89
N ARG A 75 -7.02 2.42 6.40
CA ARG A 75 -7.49 2.27 7.79
C ARG A 75 -7.98 0.86 8.07
N HIS A 76 -8.71 0.26 7.13
CA HIS A 76 -9.19 -1.10 7.27
C HIS A 76 -8.02 -2.10 7.38
N ILE A 77 -7.03 -2.00 6.49
CA ILE A 77 -5.82 -2.86 6.51
C ILE A 77 -5.10 -2.76 7.86
N VAL A 78 -4.83 -1.54 8.33
CA VAL A 78 -4.12 -1.31 9.61
C VAL A 78 -4.89 -1.92 10.79
N LYS A 79 -6.22 -1.74 10.81
CA LYS A 79 -7.10 -2.29 11.85
C LYS A 79 -7.11 -3.81 11.84
N VAL A 80 -7.28 -4.45 10.68
CA VAL A 80 -7.31 -5.91 10.54
C VAL A 80 -5.97 -6.53 10.93
N LEU A 81 -4.86 -5.92 10.50
CA LEU A 81 -3.52 -6.37 10.86
C LEU A 81 -3.09 -6.04 12.29
N LYS A 82 -3.90 -5.26 13.01
CA LYS A 82 -3.61 -4.79 14.37
C LYS A 82 -2.22 -4.15 14.47
N LYS A 83 -1.82 -3.38 13.45
CA LYS A 83 -0.50 -2.74 13.43
C LYS A 83 -0.48 -1.51 14.32
N LYS A 84 0.46 -1.49 15.26
CA LYS A 84 0.74 -0.33 16.12
C LYS A 84 1.44 0.79 15.34
N PHE A 85 2.34 0.43 14.43
CA PHE A 85 3.11 1.36 13.63
C PHE A 85 2.88 1.07 12.15
N VAL A 86 2.66 2.13 11.37
CA VAL A 86 2.49 2.07 9.92
C VAL A 86 3.19 3.28 9.29
N THR A 87 3.89 3.05 8.19
CA THR A 87 4.47 4.11 7.36
C THR A 87 3.51 4.40 6.21
N LEU A 88 3.13 5.66 6.01
CA LEU A 88 2.35 6.09 4.85
C LEU A 88 3.28 6.77 3.86
N ILE A 89 3.28 6.28 2.61
CA ILE A 89 4.08 6.82 1.51
C ILE A 89 3.11 7.43 0.51
N ALA A 90 3.30 8.72 0.22
CA ALA A 90 2.43 9.46 -0.67
C ALA A 90 3.22 10.37 -1.60
N HIS A 91 2.58 10.80 -2.69
CA HIS A 91 3.14 11.69 -3.70
C HIS A 91 2.15 12.83 -4.03
N GLY A 92 2.65 13.85 -4.74
CA GLY A 92 1.88 15.07 -5.06
C GLY A 92 0.86 14.95 -6.19
N SER A 93 0.67 13.76 -6.77
CA SER A 93 -0.25 13.53 -7.89
C SER A 93 -1.42 12.60 -7.50
N ASP A 94 -2.43 12.54 -8.36
CA ASP A 94 -3.54 11.57 -8.28
C ASP A 94 -4.30 11.54 -6.95
N ASN A 95 -4.28 12.66 -6.20
CA ASN A 95 -4.83 12.77 -4.85
C ASN A 95 -4.22 11.78 -3.84
N SER A 96 -2.98 11.32 -4.07
CA SER A 96 -2.24 10.43 -3.17
C SER A 96 -2.00 11.07 -1.79
N LEU A 97 -1.35 12.24 -1.74
CA LEU A 97 -1.07 12.95 -0.48
C LEU A 97 -2.34 13.30 0.33
N PRO A 98 -3.39 13.90 -0.25
CA PRO A 98 -4.65 14.11 0.46
C PRO A 98 -5.26 12.82 1.02
N SER A 99 -5.16 11.70 0.29
CA SER A 99 -5.68 10.40 0.73
C SER A 99 -4.93 9.89 1.96
N ALA A 100 -3.60 9.95 1.92
CA ALA A 100 -2.76 9.55 3.06
C ALA A 100 -3.03 10.39 4.31
N LEU A 101 -3.17 11.72 4.16
CA LEU A 101 -3.47 12.63 5.27
C LEU A 101 -4.90 12.45 5.83
N SER A 102 -5.81 11.89 5.03
CA SER A 102 -7.19 11.62 5.43
C SER A 102 -7.36 10.31 6.20
N CYS A 103 -6.28 9.56 6.45
CA CYS A 103 -6.28 8.38 7.32
C CYS A 103 -6.44 8.81 8.79
N LYS A 104 -7.68 9.09 9.18
CA LYS A 104 -8.10 9.44 10.54
C LYS A 104 -8.75 8.28 11.27
#